data_AF-A0A914PGE8-F1
#
_entry.id   AF-A0A914PGE8-F1
#
_cell.length_a   1.000
_cell.length_b   1.000
_cell.length_c   1.000
_cell.angle_alpha   90.00
_cell.angle_beta   90.00
_cell.angle_gamma   90.00
#
_symmetry.space_group_name_H-M   'P 1'
#
loop_
_entity.id
_entity.type
_entity.pdbx_description
1 polymer ?
#
loop_
_entity_poly.entity_id
_entity_poly.type
_entity_poly.pdbx_seq_one_letter_code
_entity_poly.pdbx_strand_id
1 'polypeptide(L)'
;MSCAPGSVLSQTCSGQQFCHVGATPQTTVCCNKPATNIDRCSQPLNVGVGNSNLQRWYFNPLTQQCQPCFYKGLQGNENNFLSRQDCENSCASKIISG
;
A
#
# COMPACT_ATOMS: atom_id res chain seq x y z
N MET A 1 15.45 -6.89 4.52
CA MET A 1 14.28 -7.51 5.17
C MET A 1 13.15 -7.49 4.17
N SER A 2 13.08 -8.56 3.37
CA SER A 2 11.96 -8.80 2.46
C SER A 2 10.70 -9.07 3.28
N CYS A 3 9.56 -8.78 2.68
CA CYS A 3 8.26 -9.19 3.18
C CYS A 3 7.52 -9.88 2.02
N ALA A 4 6.54 -10.73 2.31
CA ALA A 4 5.76 -11.37 1.24
C ALA A 4 4.27 -11.35 1.60
N PRO A 5 3.38 -11.01 0.65
CA PRO A 5 1.94 -11.16 0.86
C PRO A 5 1.60 -12.65 1.03
N GLY A 6 1.00 -13.02 2.16
CA GLY A 6 0.44 -14.35 2.40
C GLY A 6 1.39 -15.44 2.95
N SER A 7 2.65 -15.14 3.29
CA SER A 7 3.54 -16.13 3.91
C SER A 7 3.36 -16.16 5.43
N VAL A 8 2.84 -17.25 5.96
CA VAL A 8 2.59 -17.52 7.39
C VAL A 8 3.89 -17.73 8.20
N LEU A 9 5.07 -17.50 7.60
CA LEU A 9 6.38 -17.70 8.23
C LEU A 9 7.21 -16.41 8.14
N SER A 10 7.37 -15.76 9.30
CA SER A 10 8.45 -14.85 9.73
C SER A 10 8.75 -13.51 9.04
N GLN A 11 7.90 -12.96 8.17
CA GLN A 11 8.18 -11.65 7.53
C GLN A 11 7.12 -10.55 7.75
N THR A 12 6.59 -10.44 8.97
CA THR A 12 5.89 -9.22 9.38
C THR A 12 6.93 -8.12 9.57
N CYS A 13 6.82 -7.03 8.82
CA CYS A 13 7.64 -5.85 9.08
C CYS A 13 7.47 -5.41 10.55
N SER A 14 8.50 -4.80 11.14
CA SER A 14 8.43 -4.31 12.53
C SER A 14 7.23 -3.37 12.70
N GLY A 15 6.71 -3.16 13.92
CA GLY A 15 5.44 -2.44 14.13
C GLY A 15 5.34 -1.05 13.47
N GLN A 16 6.46 -0.34 13.35
CA GLN A 16 6.58 0.99 12.72
C GLN A 16 6.84 0.93 11.20
N GLN A 17 6.76 -0.25 10.60
CA GLN A 17 7.01 -0.49 9.19
C GLN A 17 5.80 -1.12 8.53
N PHE A 18 5.71 -1.00 7.22
CA PHE A 18 4.72 -1.66 6.39
C PHE A 18 5.42 -2.39 5.25
N CYS A 19 4.80 -3.45 4.75
CA CYS A 19 5.30 -4.18 3.60
C CYS A 19 4.90 -3.46 2.31
N HIS A 20 5.87 -2.94 1.57
CA HIS A 20 5.64 -2.39 0.25
C HIS A 20 5.99 -3.43 -0.81
N VAL A 21 4.98 -3.99 -1.48
CA VAL A 21 5.16 -5.01 -2.52
C VAL A 21 5.64 -4.36 -3.82
N GLY A 22 6.75 -4.85 -4.35
CA GLY A 22 7.38 -4.39 -5.59
C GLY A 22 7.03 -5.27 -6.79
N ALA A 23 7.86 -5.22 -7.85
CA ALA A 23 7.72 -6.09 -9.03
C ALA A 23 8.29 -7.49 -8.81
N THR A 24 9.34 -7.58 -7.99
CA THR A 24 10.06 -8.82 -7.65
C THR A 24 10.23 -8.95 -6.13
N PRO A 25 10.62 -10.13 -5.61
CA PRO A 25 10.96 -10.30 -4.20
C PRO A 25 12.05 -9.33 -3.70
N GLN A 26 13.00 -8.96 -4.55
CA GLN A 26 14.08 -8.01 -4.21
C GLN A 26 13.56 -6.58 -4.04
N THR A 27 12.51 -6.22 -4.79
CA THR A 27 11.87 -4.90 -4.70
C THR A 27 10.69 -4.89 -3.72
N THR A 28 10.41 -6.01 -3.05
CA THR A 28 9.41 -6.09 -1.99
C THR A 28 10.10 -5.93 -0.64
N VAL A 29 9.84 -4.82 0.04
CA VAL A 29 10.64 -4.36 1.18
C VAL A 29 9.77 -3.82 2.30
N CYS A 30 10.29 -3.82 3.52
CA CYS A 30 9.70 -3.09 4.64
C CYS A 30 10.05 -1.60 4.55
N CYS A 31 9.03 -0.76 4.49
CA CYS A 31 9.14 0.70 4.48
C CYS A 31 8.72 1.27 5.83
N ASN A 32 9.36 2.35 6.29
CA ASN A 32 8.98 3.03 7.52
C ASN A 32 7.64 3.76 7.33
N LYS A 33 6.74 3.63 8.30
CA LYS A 33 5.51 4.43 8.37
C LYS A 33 5.86 5.89 8.67
N PRO A 34 5.03 6.86 8.26
CA PRO A 34 5.21 8.26 8.63
C PRO A 34 5.20 8.44 10.15
N ALA A 35 6.12 9.25 10.67
CA ALA A 35 6.20 9.53 12.12
C ALA A 35 4.94 10.21 12.68
N THR A 36 4.16 10.87 11.82
CA THR A 36 2.97 11.65 12.16
C THR A 36 1.67 10.84 12.17
N ASN A 37 1.71 9.50 12.18
CA ASN A 37 0.52 8.62 12.15
C ASN A 37 -0.50 9.03 11.05
N ILE A 38 0.00 9.46 9.89
CA ILE A 38 -0.85 9.79 8.75
C ILE A 38 -1.53 8.51 8.29
N ASP A 39 -2.85 8.49 8.34
CA ASP A 39 -3.67 7.40 7.85
C ASP A 39 -3.32 7.09 6.39
N ARG A 40 -3.02 5.82 6.07
CA ARG A 40 -2.74 5.39 4.69
C ARG A 40 -3.85 5.78 3.73
N CYS A 41 -5.10 5.83 4.19
CA CYS A 41 -6.25 6.18 3.38
C CYS A 41 -6.34 7.69 3.07
N SER A 42 -5.56 8.54 3.74
CA SER A 42 -5.47 9.98 3.43
C SER A 42 -4.20 10.37 2.68
N GLN A 43 -3.26 9.44 2.49
CA GLN A 43 -2.05 9.71 1.73
C GLN A 43 -2.38 9.90 0.23
N PRO A 44 -1.68 10.79 -0.49
CA PRO A 44 -1.93 11.02 -1.90
C PRO A 44 -1.56 9.78 -2.74
N LEU A 45 -2.10 9.68 -3.96
CA LEU A 45 -1.60 8.74 -4.95
C LEU A 45 -0.09 8.99 -5.17
N ASN A 46 0.72 7.95 -4.94
CA ASN A 46 2.14 7.98 -5.24
C ASN A 46 2.51 6.81 -6.16
N VAL A 47 2.77 7.11 -7.43
CA VAL A 47 3.15 6.11 -8.44
C VAL A 47 4.58 5.59 -8.26
N GLY A 48 5.37 6.17 -7.35
CA GLY A 48 6.75 5.79 -7.10
C GLY A 48 7.69 6.08 -8.26
N VAL A 49 8.80 5.35 -8.28
CA VAL A 49 9.85 5.42 -9.30
C VAL A 49 10.19 4.03 -9.84
N GLY A 50 11.00 3.98 -10.90
CA GLY A 50 11.37 2.74 -11.59
C GLY A 50 10.72 2.62 -12.97
N ASN A 51 10.84 1.42 -13.55
CA ASN A 51 10.44 1.12 -14.93
C ASN A 51 9.37 0.01 -15.00
N SER A 52 8.81 -0.42 -13.87
CA SER A 52 7.74 -1.41 -13.86
C SER A 52 6.40 -0.74 -14.16
N ASN A 53 5.42 -1.54 -14.60
CA ASN A 53 4.05 -1.08 -14.80
C ASN A 53 3.10 -2.00 -14.04
N LEU A 54 3.03 -1.83 -12.71
CA LEU A 54 2.28 -2.72 -11.82
C LEU A 54 0.89 -2.15 -11.55
N GLN A 55 -0.17 -2.87 -11.92
CA GLN A 55 -1.53 -2.47 -11.57
C GLN A 55 -1.72 -2.52 -10.05
N ARG A 56 -2.20 -1.42 -9.48
CA ARG A 56 -2.48 -1.25 -8.05
C ARG A 56 -3.79 -0.52 -7.85
N TRP A 57 -4.20 -0.43 -6.59
CA TRP A 57 -5.35 0.33 -6.14
C TRP A 57 -4.92 1.36 -5.11
N TYR A 58 -5.53 2.53 -5.13
CA TYR A 58 -5.38 3.54 -4.10
C TYR A 58 -6.75 4.10 -3.73
N PHE A 59 -6.91 4.54 -2.49
CA PHE A 59 -8.11 5.22 -2.06
C PHE A 59 -8.05 6.70 -2.45
N ASN A 60 -9.04 7.15 -3.21
CA ASN A 60 -9.22 8.56 -3.54
C ASN A 60 -10.21 9.18 -2.52
N PRO A 61 -9.74 10.05 -1.61
CA PRO A 61 -10.59 10.63 -0.58
C PRO A 61 -11.63 11.62 -1.12
N LEU A 62 -11.41 12.19 -2.32
CA LEU A 62 -12.36 13.10 -2.95
C LEU A 62 -13.60 12.38 -3.48
N THR A 63 -13.39 11.19 -4.05
CA THR A 63 -14.49 10.34 -4.56
C THR A 63 -14.94 9.29 -3.56
N GLN A 64 -14.21 9.13 -2.45
CA GLN A 64 -14.38 8.07 -1.45
C GLN A 64 -14.38 6.66 -2.06
N GLN A 65 -13.54 6.44 -3.07
CA GLN A 65 -13.51 5.18 -3.82
C GLN A 65 -12.08 4.68 -3.99
N CYS A 66 -11.93 3.36 -4.03
CA CYS A 66 -10.71 2.71 -4.46
C CYS A 66 -10.62 2.73 -5.99
N GLN A 67 -9.60 3.38 -6.53
CA GLN A 67 -9.38 3.57 -7.95
C GLN A 67 -8.11 2.86 -8.41
N PRO A 68 -8.07 2.31 -9.64
CA PRO A 68 -6.88 1.67 -10.17
C PRO A 68 -5.79 2.71 -10.50
N CYS A 69 -4.53 2.33 -10.34
CA CYS A 69 -3.38 3.11 -10.76
C CYS A 69 -2.23 2.20 -11.23
N PHE A 70 -1.19 2.79 -11.80
CA PHE A 70 0.04 2.09 -12.19
C PHE A 70 1.21 2.53 -11.32
N TYR A 71 1.75 1.58 -10.55
CA TYR A 71 2.90 1.77 -9.68
C TYR A 71 4.19 1.34 -10.39
N LYS A 72 5.23 2.18 -10.27
CA LYS A 72 6.52 2.02 -10.98
C LYS A 72 7.47 1.00 -10.37
N GLY A 73 7.11 0.42 -9.22
CA GLY A 73 7.80 -0.73 -8.62
C GLY A 73 8.70 -0.40 -7.43
N LEU A 74 9.15 0.86 -7.29
CA LEU A 74 9.98 1.31 -6.17
C LEU A 74 9.43 2.59 -5.49
N GLN A 75 9.75 2.76 -4.21
CA GLN A 75 9.28 3.87 -3.35
C GLN A 75 7.75 3.86 -3.22
N GLY A 76 7.09 5.01 -3.20
CA GLY A 76 5.64 5.08 -2.96
C GLY A 76 5.30 5.27 -1.48
N ASN A 77 4.06 4.96 -1.13
CA ASN A 77 3.51 5.14 0.20
C ASN A 77 2.50 4.02 0.53
N GLU A 78 1.83 4.09 1.68
CA GLU A 78 0.92 3.03 2.14
C GLU A 78 -0.43 3.01 1.42
N ASN A 79 -0.77 4.07 0.67
CA ASN A 79 -1.96 4.11 -0.18
C ASN A 79 -1.72 3.38 -1.51
N ASN A 80 -1.35 2.10 -1.41
CA ASN A 80 -0.98 1.26 -2.53
C ASN A 80 -1.34 -0.19 -2.20
N PHE A 81 -2.44 -0.67 -2.78
CA PHE A 81 -3.02 -1.97 -2.51
C PHE A 81 -2.92 -2.89 -3.73
N LEU A 82 -2.76 -4.19 -3.50
CA LEU A 82 -2.67 -5.20 -4.57
C LEU A 82 -4.03 -5.47 -5.21
N SER A 83 -5.11 -5.36 -4.44
CA SER A 83 -6.47 -5.59 -4.92
C SER A 83 -7.41 -4.46 -4.51
N ARG A 84 -8.51 -4.34 -5.24
CA ARG A 84 -9.62 -3.43 -4.90
C ARG A 84 -10.18 -3.75 -3.51
N GLN A 85 -10.36 -5.03 -3.21
CA GLN A 85 -10.91 -5.50 -1.94
C GLN A 85 -10.03 -5.12 -0.75
N ASP A 86 -8.70 -5.24 -0.89
CA ASP A 86 -7.77 -4.84 0.18
C ASP A 86 -7.86 -3.34 0.47
N CYS A 87 -7.98 -2.54 -0.58
CA CYS A 87 -8.18 -1.09 -0.47
C CYS A 87 -9.52 -0.77 0.22
N GLU A 88 -10.62 -1.39 -0.23
CA GLU A 88 -11.96 -1.14 0.31
C GLU A 88 -12.07 -1.57 1.78
N ASN A 89 -11.54 -2.74 2.14
CA ASN A 89 -11.47 -3.23 3.51
C ASN A 89 -10.63 -2.30 4.41
N SER A 90 -9.57 -1.72 3.86
CA SER A 90 -8.68 -0.82 4.61
C SER A 90 -9.26 0.58 4.79
N CYS A 91 -9.95 1.10 3.77
CA CYS A 91 -10.28 2.53 3.68
C CYS A 91 -11.77 2.84 3.57
N ALA A 92 -12.55 2.01 2.87
CA ALA A 92 -13.97 2.26 2.66
C ALA A 92 -14.84 1.74 3.82
N SER A 93 -14.38 0.75 4.57
CA SER A 93 -15.08 0.21 5.75
C SER A 93 -15.19 1.19 6.92
N LYS A 94 -14.50 2.34 6.89
CA LYS A 94 -14.62 3.39 7.92
C LYS A 94 -15.96 4.13 7.91
N ILE A 95 -16.85 3.85 6.95
CA ILE A 95 -18.15 4.53 6.79
C ILE A 95 -19.29 3.85 7.56
N ILE A 96 -19.16 2.59 8.02
CA ILE A 96 -20.23 1.84 8.73
C ILE A 96 -20.04 1.81 10.26
N SER A 97 -19.36 2.81 10.84
CA SER A 97 -19.14 2.89 12.30
C SER A 97 -19.39 4.30 12.87
N GLY A 98 -20.26 5.06 12.22
CA GLY A 98 -20.80 6.33 12.72
C GLY A 98 -22.29 6.20 12.98
#